data_AF-A0A7K2QI79-F1
#
_entry.id   AF-A0A7K2QI79-F1
#
_cell.length_a   1.000
_cell.length_b   1.000
_cell.length_c   1.000
_cell.angle_alpha   90.00
_cell.angle_beta   90.00
_cell.angle_gamma   90.00
#
_symmetry.space_group_name_H-M   'P 1'
#
loop_
_entity.id
_entity.type
_entity.pdbx_description
1 polymer ?
#
loop_
_entity_poly.entity_id
_entity_poly.type
_entity_poly.pdbx_seq_one_letter_code
_entity_poly.pdbx_strand_id
1 'polypeptide(L)'
;AADDREIARLRAALRAHPCHGCDEREDHARWAERYHRLKRDTQQLERRIEGRTNTIARTFDRIHALLTELDYLREDEVTVHGKRLARLYGELDLLASECLREGVWEGLSPAELAACVSALVFEARQSDDAVAPKVPGGAAKAALGEMVRIWGRLDALEEEHRINQAEGVGQREPDLGFAWAAYQWASDKSLDEVLREAEMPAGDFVRWCKQVIDVLGQIAAAAPAASGDSGSTVARNARKAVDALLRGVVAYSSVG
;
A
#
# COMPACT_ATOMS: atom_id res chain seq x y z
N ALA A 1 3.48 32.00 -57.63
CA ALA A 1 2.40 33.02 -57.68
C ALA A 1 1.81 33.33 -56.30
N ALA A 2 1.16 32.38 -55.60
CA ALA A 2 0.66 32.61 -54.23
C ALA A 2 1.81 32.76 -53.22
N ASP A 3 2.86 31.94 -53.37
CA ASP A 3 4.08 31.99 -52.57
C ASP A 3 4.81 33.33 -52.69
N ASP A 4 4.88 33.90 -53.91
CA ASP A 4 5.54 35.19 -54.16
C ASP A 4 4.83 36.36 -53.46
N ARG A 5 3.50 36.29 -53.33
CA ARG A 5 2.70 37.30 -52.62
C ARG A 5 2.93 37.23 -51.12
N GLU A 6 3.00 36.03 -50.56
CA GLU A 6 3.27 35.86 -49.13
C GLU A 6 4.70 36.25 -48.78
N ILE A 7 5.67 35.92 -49.63
CA ILE A 7 7.07 36.36 -49.48
C ILE A 7 7.15 37.90 -49.54
N ALA A 8 6.45 38.55 -50.47
CA ALA A 8 6.42 40.01 -50.56
C ALA A 8 5.80 40.65 -49.31
N ARG A 9 4.73 40.07 -48.76
CA ARG A 9 4.09 40.51 -47.52
C ARG A 9 5.03 40.40 -46.33
N LEU A 10 5.68 39.25 -46.16
CA LEU A 10 6.63 39.02 -45.07
C LEU A 10 7.85 39.95 -45.17
N ARG A 11 8.36 40.22 -46.38
CA ARG A 11 9.45 41.19 -46.60
C ARG A 11 9.05 42.63 -46.29
N ALA A 12 7.80 43.02 -46.58
CA ALA A 12 7.27 44.34 -46.20
C ALA A 12 7.13 44.45 -44.67
N ALA A 13 6.60 43.40 -44.02
CA ALA A 13 6.47 43.33 -42.57
C ALA A 13 7.82 43.38 -41.85
N LEU A 14 8.83 42.66 -42.36
CA LEU A 14 10.19 42.71 -41.82
C LEU A 14 10.81 44.10 -41.89
N ARG A 15 10.61 44.83 -43.00
CA ARG A 15 11.10 46.21 -43.17
C ARG A 15 10.37 47.21 -42.28
N ALA A 16 9.08 46.98 -42.03
CA ALA A 16 8.27 47.82 -41.15
C ALA A 16 8.49 47.52 -39.65
N HIS A 17 9.24 46.47 -39.31
CA HIS A 17 9.47 46.09 -37.92
C HIS A 17 10.34 47.15 -37.21
N PRO A 18 10.01 47.59 -35.99
CA PRO A 18 10.76 48.64 -35.28
C PRO A 18 12.26 48.36 -35.08
N CYS A 19 12.64 47.08 -35.00
CA CYS A 19 14.05 46.67 -34.90
C CYS A 19 14.76 46.41 -36.24
N HIS A 20 14.15 46.69 -37.40
CA HIS A 20 14.73 46.35 -38.71
C HIS A 20 16.11 46.98 -38.94
N GLY A 21 16.29 48.24 -38.53
CA GLY A 21 17.55 48.99 -38.60
C GLY A 21 18.21 49.26 -37.25
N CYS A 22 17.91 48.44 -36.22
CA CYS A 22 18.51 48.58 -34.89
C CYS A 22 19.84 47.85 -34.83
N ASP A 23 20.91 48.50 -34.36
CA ASP A 23 22.24 47.91 -34.24
C ASP A 23 22.28 46.80 -33.17
N GLU A 24 21.41 46.87 -32.16
CA GLU A 24 21.28 45.88 -31.08
C GLU A 24 20.23 44.79 -31.39
N ARG A 25 19.79 44.66 -32.65
CA ARG A 25 18.72 43.72 -33.04
C ARG A 25 19.00 42.28 -32.61
N GLU A 26 20.23 41.80 -32.77
CA GLU A 26 20.61 40.44 -32.39
C GLU A 26 20.54 40.26 -30.86
N ASP A 27 20.89 41.29 -30.08
CA ASP A 27 20.80 41.27 -28.63
C ASP A 27 19.34 41.24 -28.16
N HIS A 28 18.47 42.05 -28.78
CA HIS A 28 17.01 41.99 -28.56
C HIS A 28 16.44 40.61 -28.92
N ALA A 29 16.87 40.01 -30.04
CA ALA A 29 16.42 38.69 -30.46
C ALA A 29 16.83 37.60 -29.47
N ARG A 30 18.06 37.62 -28.94
CA ARG A 30 18.50 36.69 -27.89
C ARG A 30 17.67 36.82 -26.62
N TRP A 31 17.38 38.06 -26.19
CA TRP A 31 16.53 38.29 -25.00
C TRP A 31 15.09 37.82 -25.23
N ALA A 32 14.53 38.06 -26.42
CA ALA A 32 13.21 37.56 -26.78
C ALA A 32 13.17 36.02 -26.84
N GLU A 33 14.18 35.38 -27.43
CA GLU A 33 14.28 33.91 -27.47
C GLU A 33 14.37 33.33 -26.07
N ARG A 34 15.22 33.93 -25.21
CA ARG A 34 15.33 33.54 -23.79
C ARG A 34 14.01 33.70 -23.07
N TYR A 35 13.32 34.83 -23.25
CA TYR A 35 11.99 35.06 -22.68
C TYR A 35 10.98 34.00 -23.14
N HIS A 36 10.89 33.73 -24.44
CA HIS A 36 9.95 32.74 -24.98
C HIS A 36 10.28 31.32 -24.52
N ARG A 37 11.56 30.97 -24.36
CA ARG A 37 12.00 29.70 -23.79
C ARG A 37 11.56 29.58 -22.33
N LEU A 38 11.94 30.54 -21.49
CA LEU A 38 11.55 30.55 -20.07
C LEU A 38 10.03 30.53 -19.92
N LYS A 39 9.28 31.30 -20.74
CA LYS A 39 7.82 31.30 -20.71
C LYS A 39 7.22 29.93 -21.01
N ARG A 40 7.74 29.21 -22.01
CA ARG A 40 7.30 27.84 -22.31
C ARG A 40 7.63 26.88 -21.17
N ASP A 41 8.83 27.00 -20.61
CA ASP A 41 9.27 26.16 -19.49
C ASP A 41 8.40 26.40 -18.25
N THR A 42 8.14 27.67 -17.91
CA THR A 42 7.21 28.07 -16.84
C THR A 42 5.82 27.51 -17.07
N GLN A 43 5.23 27.70 -18.27
CA GLN A 43 3.91 27.16 -18.60
C GLN A 43 3.85 25.63 -18.55
N GLN A 44 4.95 24.95 -18.87
CA GLN A 44 5.03 23.50 -18.76
C GLN A 44 5.10 23.05 -17.30
N LEU A 45 5.86 23.77 -16.47
CA LEU A 45 5.94 23.52 -15.03
C LEU A 45 4.58 23.78 -14.34
N GLU A 46 3.92 24.89 -14.65
CA GLU A 46 2.57 25.21 -14.15
C GLU A 46 1.58 24.09 -14.49
N ARG A 47 1.53 23.66 -15.75
CA ARG A 47 0.67 22.54 -16.17
C ARG A 47 1.00 21.22 -15.46
N ARG A 48 2.27 20.94 -15.19
CA ARG A 48 2.67 19.75 -14.41
C ARG A 48 2.23 19.86 -12.95
N ILE A 49 2.34 21.04 -12.35
CA ILE A 49 1.90 21.28 -10.96
C ILE A 49 0.38 21.14 -10.87
N GLU A 50 -0.38 21.83 -11.73
CA GLU A 50 -1.84 21.73 -11.78
C GLU A 50 -2.32 20.29 -12.02
N GLY A 51 -1.65 19.56 -12.92
CA GLY A 51 -1.92 18.15 -13.15
C GLY A 51 -1.72 17.29 -11.90
N ARG A 52 -0.58 17.46 -11.20
CA ARG A 52 -0.28 16.68 -9.98
C ARG A 52 -1.19 17.02 -8.80
N THR A 53 -1.55 18.29 -8.62
CA THR A 53 -2.46 18.72 -7.56
C THR A 53 -3.87 18.16 -7.76
N ASN A 54 -4.32 18.06 -9.01
CA ASN A 54 -5.64 17.51 -9.34
C ASN A 54 -5.69 15.98 -9.12
N THR A 55 -4.57 15.27 -9.25
CA THR A 55 -4.52 13.82 -8.99
C THR A 55 -4.75 13.50 -7.52
N ILE A 56 -4.07 14.19 -6.59
CA ILE A 56 -4.19 13.90 -5.15
C ILE A 56 -5.63 14.08 -4.66
N ALA A 57 -6.29 15.18 -5.03
CA ALA A 57 -7.68 15.44 -4.64
C ALA A 57 -8.63 14.35 -5.17
N ARG A 58 -8.48 13.95 -6.44
CA ARG A 58 -9.30 12.89 -7.03
C ARG A 58 -9.08 11.53 -6.37
N THR A 59 -7.83 11.17 -6.07
CA THR A 59 -7.52 9.93 -5.36
C THR A 59 -8.13 9.96 -3.96
N PHE A 60 -8.03 11.09 -3.25
CA PHE A 60 -8.66 11.28 -1.95
C PHE A 60 -10.18 11.10 -2.03
N ASP A 61 -10.85 11.72 -3.01
CA ASP A 61 -12.30 11.59 -3.21
C ASP A 61 -12.72 10.13 -3.48
N ARG A 62 -11.92 9.38 -4.26
CA ARG A 62 -12.15 7.95 -4.52
C ARG A 62 -12.01 7.10 -3.25
N ILE A 63 -10.94 7.32 -2.48
CA ILE A 63 -10.73 6.61 -1.20
C ILE A 63 -11.86 6.96 -0.22
N HIS A 64 -12.25 8.23 -0.15
CA HIS A 64 -13.36 8.67 0.69
C HIS A 64 -14.66 7.97 0.30
N ALA A 65 -14.97 7.87 -1.00
CA ALA A 65 -16.14 7.15 -1.49
C ALA A 65 -16.10 5.66 -1.12
N LEU A 66 -14.97 4.98 -1.34
CA LEU A 66 -14.75 3.59 -0.95
C LEU A 66 -14.99 3.37 0.56
N LEU A 67 -14.35 4.19 1.40
CA LEU A 67 -14.47 4.09 2.85
C LEU A 67 -15.88 4.45 3.34
N THR A 68 -16.61 5.31 2.62
CA THR A 68 -18.02 5.60 2.92
C THR A 68 -18.91 4.41 2.60
N GLU A 69 -18.70 3.77 1.45
CA GLU A 69 -19.46 2.59 1.03
C GLU A 69 -19.25 1.41 1.99
N LEU A 70 -18.02 1.23 2.46
CA LEU A 70 -17.67 0.22 3.46
C LEU A 70 -18.08 0.60 4.91
N ASP A 71 -18.74 1.73 5.15
CA ASP A 71 -19.16 2.22 6.47
C ASP A 71 -17.99 2.49 7.44
N TYR A 72 -16.81 2.85 6.92
CA TYR A 72 -15.69 3.41 7.69
C TYR A 72 -15.87 4.91 7.95
N LEU A 73 -16.56 5.60 7.04
CA LEU A 73 -16.94 7.00 7.11
C LEU A 73 -18.45 7.13 6.96
N ARG A 74 -19.05 8.08 7.68
CA ARG A 74 -20.45 8.44 7.50
C ARG A 74 -20.57 9.96 7.58
N GLU A 75 -20.96 10.58 6.46
CA GLU A 75 -20.92 12.04 6.32
C GLU A 75 -19.51 12.54 6.69
N ASP A 76 -19.39 13.44 7.67
CA ASP A 76 -18.12 13.99 8.15
C ASP A 76 -17.57 13.27 9.40
N GLU A 77 -18.15 12.12 9.79
CA GLU A 77 -17.77 11.38 10.99
C GLU A 77 -17.06 10.06 10.69
N VAL A 78 -16.03 9.78 11.50
CA VAL A 78 -15.33 8.49 11.50
C VAL A 78 -16.12 7.49 12.35
N THR A 79 -16.56 6.38 11.73
CA THR A 79 -17.37 5.35 12.39
C THR A 79 -16.55 4.54 13.41
N VAL A 80 -17.20 3.60 14.11
CA VAL A 80 -16.48 2.66 14.98
C VAL A 80 -15.51 1.79 14.17
N HIS A 81 -15.87 1.41 12.94
CA HIS A 81 -14.99 0.70 12.02
C HIS A 81 -13.85 1.61 11.54
N GLY A 82 -14.14 2.86 11.19
CA GLY A 82 -13.14 3.91 10.89
C GLY A 82 -12.09 4.07 11.98
N LYS A 83 -12.53 4.19 13.23
CA LYS A 83 -11.66 4.33 14.40
C LYS A 83 -10.81 3.08 14.67
N ARG A 84 -11.28 1.90 14.25
CA ARG A 84 -10.53 0.65 14.33
C ARG A 84 -9.46 0.60 13.24
N LEU A 85 -9.82 0.91 12.00
CA LEU A 85 -8.90 1.00 10.87
C LEU A 85 -7.76 1.98 11.16
N ALA A 86 -8.05 3.14 11.75
CA ALA A 86 -7.06 4.15 12.14
C ALA A 86 -5.99 3.67 13.16
N ARG A 87 -6.12 2.46 13.71
CA ARG A 87 -5.11 1.83 14.60
C ARG A 87 -4.23 0.82 13.88
N LEU A 88 -4.55 0.51 12.63
CA LEU A 88 -3.81 -0.42 11.77
C LEU A 88 -2.97 0.41 10.81
N TYR A 89 -1.71 0.04 10.66
CA TYR A 89 -0.74 0.73 9.84
C TYR A 89 -0.06 -0.31 8.95
N GLY A 90 -0.39 -0.28 7.66
CA GLY A 90 0.20 -1.17 6.68
C GLY A 90 -0.57 -1.12 5.37
N GLU A 91 0.00 -1.67 4.31
CA GLU A 91 -0.64 -1.68 2.98
C GLU A 91 -1.92 -2.52 2.94
N LEU A 92 -2.08 -3.49 3.86
CA LEU A 92 -3.23 -4.39 3.97
C LEU A 92 -4.05 -4.13 5.24
N ASP A 93 -4.08 -2.87 5.69
CA ASP A 93 -4.82 -2.43 6.88
C ASP A 93 -6.34 -2.58 6.71
N LEU A 94 -6.88 -2.27 5.53
CA LEU A 94 -8.30 -2.43 5.22
C LEU A 94 -8.70 -3.91 5.21
N LEU A 95 -7.91 -4.78 4.60
CA LEU A 95 -8.09 -6.24 4.69
C LEU A 95 -8.07 -6.72 6.15
N ALA A 96 -7.09 -6.28 6.95
CA ALA A 96 -7.00 -6.63 8.36
C ALA A 96 -8.23 -6.16 9.16
N SER A 97 -8.72 -4.95 8.87
CA SER A 97 -9.90 -4.37 9.49
C SER A 97 -11.19 -5.15 9.14
N GLU A 98 -11.35 -5.55 7.88
CA GLU A 98 -12.47 -6.39 7.44
C GLU A 98 -12.38 -7.80 8.03
N CYS A 99 -11.20 -8.40 8.17
CA CYS A 99 -11.04 -9.67 8.86
C CYS A 99 -11.48 -9.60 10.33
N LEU A 100 -11.19 -8.50 11.02
CA LEU A 100 -11.68 -8.24 12.38
C LEU A 100 -13.19 -8.01 12.42
N ARG A 101 -13.76 -7.38 11.39
CA ARG A 101 -15.19 -7.10 11.29
C ARG A 101 -16.00 -8.36 11.01
N GLU A 102 -15.52 -9.22 10.11
CA GLU A 102 -16.16 -10.49 9.74
C GLU A 102 -15.85 -11.63 10.72
N GLY A 103 -14.98 -11.41 11.71
CA GLY A 103 -14.65 -12.39 12.74
C GLY A 103 -13.80 -13.56 12.23
N VAL A 104 -13.06 -13.37 11.13
CA VAL A 104 -12.25 -14.41 10.47
C VAL A 104 -11.24 -15.04 11.41
N TRP A 105 -10.74 -14.26 12.37
CA TRP A 105 -9.70 -14.68 13.30
C TRP A 105 -10.24 -15.15 14.65
N GLU A 106 -11.55 -15.19 14.83
CA GLU A 106 -12.13 -15.66 16.08
C GLU A 106 -11.90 -17.16 16.28
N GLY A 107 -11.53 -17.54 17.50
CA GLY A 107 -11.26 -18.93 17.87
C GLY A 107 -9.91 -19.47 17.40
N LEU A 108 -9.15 -18.75 16.57
CA LEU A 108 -7.80 -19.15 16.18
C LEU A 108 -6.87 -19.18 17.39
N SER A 109 -6.06 -20.24 17.48
CA SER A 109 -4.96 -20.29 18.43
C SER A 109 -3.89 -19.22 18.11
N PRO A 110 -2.99 -18.91 19.05
CA PRO A 110 -1.91 -17.93 18.81
C PRO A 110 -1.05 -18.26 17.57
N ALA A 111 -0.72 -19.53 17.35
CA ALA A 111 0.09 -19.95 16.20
C ALA A 111 -0.69 -19.85 14.87
N GLU A 112 -1.98 -20.21 14.88
CA GLU A 112 -2.84 -20.06 13.70
C GLU A 112 -3.05 -18.58 13.33
N LEU A 113 -3.21 -17.71 14.33
CA LEU A 113 -3.32 -16.28 14.12
C LEU A 113 -2.02 -15.68 13.57
N ALA A 114 -0.86 -16.08 14.11
CA ALA A 114 0.45 -15.66 13.57
C ALA A 114 0.60 -16.07 12.09
N ALA A 115 0.16 -17.27 11.72
CA ALA A 115 0.15 -17.73 10.34
C ALA A 115 -0.69 -16.82 9.44
N CYS A 116 -1.91 -16.48 9.88
CA CYS A 116 -2.81 -15.61 9.12
C CYS A 116 -2.25 -14.20 8.96
N VAL A 117 -1.79 -13.59 10.05
CA VAL A 117 -1.25 -12.23 10.05
C VAL A 117 0.02 -12.12 9.21
N SER A 118 0.80 -13.19 9.08
CA SER A 118 1.97 -13.19 8.20
C SER A 118 1.67 -12.85 6.75
N ALA A 119 0.47 -13.18 6.26
CA ALA A 119 0.07 -12.89 4.90
C ALA A 119 -0.12 -11.40 4.61
N LEU A 120 -0.32 -10.59 5.66
CA LEU A 120 -0.49 -9.14 5.55
C LEU A 120 0.84 -8.40 5.35
N VAL A 121 1.96 -9.03 5.72
CA VAL A 121 3.28 -8.37 5.73
C VAL A 121 4.29 -9.05 4.83
N PHE A 122 4.19 -10.36 4.66
CA PHE A 122 5.13 -11.11 3.83
C PHE A 122 4.98 -10.73 2.37
N GLU A 123 6.11 -10.72 1.67
CA GLU A 123 6.19 -10.54 0.24
C GLU A 123 7.34 -11.42 -0.28
N ALA A 124 6.98 -12.43 -1.06
CA ALA A 124 7.94 -13.24 -1.77
C ALA A 124 8.68 -12.39 -2.80
N ARG A 125 9.97 -12.67 -3.00
CA ARG A 125 10.67 -12.17 -4.18
C ARG A 125 10.07 -12.89 -5.38
N GLN A 126 9.43 -12.14 -6.27
CA GLN A 126 8.76 -12.67 -7.46
C GLN A 126 9.66 -13.69 -8.17
N SER A 127 9.19 -14.94 -8.24
CA SER A 127 9.74 -15.99 -9.09
C SER A 127 8.60 -16.56 -9.92
N ASP A 128 8.82 -16.66 -11.23
CA ASP A 128 7.79 -17.08 -12.20
C ASP A 128 7.36 -18.55 -12.03
N ASP A 129 8.07 -19.34 -11.19
CA ASP A 129 7.86 -20.76 -10.94
C ASP A 129 7.42 -21.07 -9.48
N ALA A 130 6.71 -20.15 -8.81
CA ALA A 130 6.31 -20.33 -7.43
C ALA A 130 5.28 -21.47 -7.25
N VAL A 131 5.67 -22.53 -6.53
CA VAL A 131 4.75 -23.58 -6.05
C VAL A 131 3.78 -22.97 -5.05
N ALA A 132 2.53 -23.46 -5.03
CA ALA A 132 1.54 -23.03 -4.06
C ALA A 132 2.11 -23.13 -2.62
N PRO A 133 2.06 -22.04 -1.84
CA PRO A 133 2.70 -21.99 -0.55
C PRO A 133 2.09 -23.00 0.43
N LYS A 134 2.94 -23.60 1.26
CA LYS A 134 2.48 -24.47 2.34
C LYS A 134 1.79 -23.62 3.40
N VAL A 135 0.61 -24.07 3.85
CA VAL A 135 -0.16 -23.42 4.90
C VAL A 135 -0.56 -24.42 5.98
N PRO A 136 -0.77 -23.99 7.24
CA PRO A 136 -1.29 -24.87 8.28
C PRO A 136 -2.69 -25.37 7.93
N GLY A 137 -3.04 -26.57 8.40
CA GLY A 137 -4.37 -27.13 8.23
C GLY A 137 -5.42 -26.49 9.15
N GLY A 138 -6.59 -27.12 9.26
CA GLY A 138 -7.60 -26.74 10.25
C GLY A 138 -8.15 -25.32 10.08
N ALA A 139 -8.32 -24.62 11.20
CA ALA A 139 -8.95 -23.30 11.23
C ALA A 139 -8.08 -22.23 10.55
N ALA A 140 -6.75 -22.32 10.64
CA ALA A 140 -5.84 -21.44 9.91
C ALA A 140 -6.04 -21.52 8.39
N LYS A 141 -6.17 -22.72 7.81
CA LYS A 141 -6.41 -22.86 6.36
C LYS A 141 -7.72 -22.18 5.94
N ALA A 142 -8.77 -22.37 6.73
CA ALA A 142 -10.07 -21.76 6.48
C ALA A 142 -9.97 -20.22 6.56
N ALA A 143 -9.37 -19.69 7.62
CA ALA A 143 -9.17 -18.26 7.81
C ALA A 143 -8.34 -17.61 6.69
N LEU A 144 -7.24 -18.24 6.27
CA LEU A 144 -6.44 -17.80 5.13
C LEU A 144 -7.25 -17.76 3.83
N GLY A 145 -8.09 -18.78 3.61
CA GLY A 145 -9.03 -18.79 2.48
C GLY A 145 -10.02 -17.63 2.53
N GLU A 146 -10.59 -17.33 3.70
CA GLU A 146 -11.49 -16.18 3.85
C GLU A 146 -10.77 -14.84 3.67
N MET A 147 -9.51 -14.71 4.13
CA MET A 147 -8.70 -13.52 3.88
C MET A 147 -8.54 -13.25 2.39
N VAL A 148 -8.22 -14.27 1.60
CA VAL A 148 -8.12 -14.15 0.13
C VAL A 148 -9.48 -13.80 -0.50
N ARG A 149 -10.59 -14.35 0.01
CA ARG A 149 -11.93 -13.98 -0.48
C ARG A 149 -12.33 -12.55 -0.13
N ILE A 150 -12.00 -12.07 1.06
CA ILE A 150 -12.23 -10.68 1.47
C ILE A 150 -11.39 -9.76 0.60
N TRP A 151 -10.11 -10.07 0.41
CA TRP A 151 -9.22 -9.32 -0.47
C TRP A 151 -9.80 -9.22 -1.89
N GLY A 152 -10.25 -10.32 -2.49
CA GLY A 152 -10.84 -10.28 -3.83
C GLY A 152 -12.11 -9.42 -3.93
N ARG A 153 -12.89 -9.28 -2.84
CA ARG A 153 -14.01 -8.33 -2.80
C ARG A 153 -13.53 -6.88 -2.69
N LEU A 154 -12.52 -6.63 -1.86
CA LEU A 154 -11.93 -5.30 -1.70
C LEU A 154 -11.25 -4.83 -2.98
N ASP A 155 -10.51 -5.71 -3.67
CA ASP A 155 -9.86 -5.44 -4.95
C ASP A 155 -10.88 -5.07 -6.04
N ALA A 156 -11.96 -5.84 -6.16
CA ALA A 156 -13.05 -5.51 -7.09
C ALA A 156 -13.72 -4.16 -6.78
N LEU A 157 -13.85 -3.82 -5.49
CA LEU A 157 -14.43 -2.54 -5.07
C LEU A 157 -13.46 -1.37 -5.30
N GLU A 158 -12.17 -1.58 -5.04
CA GLU A 158 -11.12 -0.62 -5.40
C GLU A 158 -11.12 -0.36 -6.91
N GLU A 159 -11.28 -1.39 -7.75
CA GLU A 159 -11.41 -1.24 -9.21
C GLU A 159 -12.65 -0.41 -9.60
N GLU A 160 -13.82 -0.65 -8.98
CA GLU A 160 -15.04 0.12 -9.20
C GLU A 160 -14.84 1.62 -8.89
N HIS A 161 -14.13 1.92 -7.80
CA HIS A 161 -13.75 3.29 -7.42
C HIS A 161 -12.56 3.85 -8.19
N ARG A 162 -12.00 3.10 -9.15
CA ARG A 162 -10.80 3.45 -9.94
C ARG A 162 -9.59 3.72 -9.07
N ILE A 163 -9.44 2.98 -7.98
CA ILE A 163 -8.24 2.91 -7.15
C ILE A 163 -7.42 1.76 -7.71
N ASN A 164 -6.16 2.00 -8.04
CA ASN A 164 -5.31 0.96 -8.63
C ASN A 164 -3.85 1.17 -8.25
N GLN A 165 -3.15 0.06 -8.05
CA GLN A 165 -1.76 0.05 -7.60
C GLN A 165 -0.80 0.80 -8.55
N ALA A 166 -1.15 0.91 -9.83
CA ALA A 166 -0.36 1.65 -10.82
C ALA A 166 -0.32 3.16 -10.52
N GLU A 167 -1.33 3.70 -9.83
CA GLU A 167 -1.36 5.06 -9.29
C GLU A 167 -0.72 5.17 -7.88
N GLY A 168 -0.14 4.07 -7.37
CA GLY A 168 0.51 3.99 -6.06
C GLY A 168 -0.48 3.84 -4.89
N VAL A 169 -1.72 3.41 -5.16
CA VAL A 169 -2.81 3.33 -4.18
C VAL A 169 -3.62 2.05 -4.43
N GLY A 170 -3.98 1.33 -3.38
CA GLY A 170 -4.72 0.07 -3.49
C GLY A 170 -3.93 -1.11 -2.94
N GLN A 171 -4.65 -2.16 -2.55
CA GLN A 171 -4.11 -3.25 -1.76
C GLN A 171 -3.45 -4.32 -2.64
N ARG A 172 -2.28 -4.80 -2.23
CA ARG A 172 -1.65 -5.96 -2.88
C ARG A 172 -2.36 -7.24 -2.48
N GLU A 173 -2.14 -8.31 -3.25
CA GLU A 173 -2.60 -9.63 -2.82
C GLU A 173 -1.86 -10.06 -1.52
N PRO A 174 -2.57 -10.61 -0.52
CA PRO A 174 -1.93 -11.17 0.66
C PRO A 174 -1.10 -12.40 0.30
N ASP A 175 0.14 -12.46 0.78
CA ASP A 175 1.08 -13.52 0.39
C ASP A 175 1.18 -14.60 1.48
N LEU A 176 0.71 -15.81 1.16
CA LEU A 176 0.63 -16.91 2.11
C LEU A 176 1.98 -17.62 2.34
N GLY A 177 3.06 -17.21 1.68
CA GLY A 177 4.36 -17.89 1.66
C GLY A 177 5.05 -18.03 3.01
N PHE A 178 4.76 -17.16 3.98
CA PHE A 178 5.33 -17.24 5.33
C PHE A 178 4.42 -17.91 6.37
N ALA A 179 3.17 -18.25 6.00
CA ALA A 179 2.17 -18.72 6.95
C ALA A 179 2.59 -19.99 7.70
N TRP A 180 3.18 -20.96 6.99
CA TRP A 180 3.66 -22.19 7.63
C TRP A 180 4.87 -21.95 8.53
N ALA A 181 5.82 -21.12 8.12
CA ALA A 181 7.00 -20.79 8.93
C ALA A 181 6.60 -20.06 10.24
N ALA A 182 5.71 -19.07 10.14
CA ALA A 182 5.17 -18.36 11.29
C ALA A 182 4.42 -19.28 12.25
N TYR A 183 3.58 -20.18 11.72
CA TYR A 183 2.86 -21.18 12.52
C TYR A 183 3.81 -22.09 13.28
N GLN A 184 4.81 -22.67 12.61
CA GLN A 184 5.76 -23.59 13.24
C GLN A 184 6.58 -22.88 14.32
N TRP A 185 7.05 -21.67 14.03
CA TRP A 185 7.81 -20.89 14.99
C TRP A 185 6.98 -20.52 16.21
N ALA A 186 5.72 -20.10 16.04
CA ALA A 186 4.81 -19.84 17.15
C ALA A 186 4.38 -21.12 17.89
N SER A 187 4.54 -22.29 17.27
CA SER A 187 4.29 -23.62 17.86
C SER A 187 5.54 -24.24 18.52
N ASP A 188 6.54 -23.42 18.84
CA ASP A 188 7.78 -23.80 19.51
C ASP A 188 8.71 -24.77 18.74
N LYS A 189 8.59 -24.83 17.41
CA LYS A 189 9.56 -25.58 16.58
C LYS A 189 10.96 -24.97 16.64
N SER A 190 11.99 -25.79 16.43
CA SER A 190 13.38 -25.31 16.44
C SER A 190 13.65 -24.39 15.25
N LEU A 191 14.56 -23.42 15.41
CA LEU A 191 14.90 -22.48 14.34
C LEU A 191 15.45 -23.22 13.11
N ASP A 192 16.30 -24.21 13.33
CA ASP A 192 16.91 -25.01 12.25
C ASP A 192 15.87 -25.79 11.44
N GLU A 193 14.84 -26.34 12.10
CA GLU A 193 13.71 -27.01 11.43
C GLU A 193 12.90 -26.02 10.59
N VAL A 194 12.57 -24.85 11.14
CA VAL A 194 11.77 -23.83 10.45
C VAL A 194 12.50 -23.24 9.26
N LEU A 195 13.79 -22.89 9.40
CA LEU A 195 14.58 -22.31 8.31
C LEU A 195 14.79 -23.30 7.17
N ARG A 196 15.04 -24.59 7.49
CA ARG A 196 15.21 -25.63 6.48
C ARG A 196 13.94 -25.84 5.67
N GLU A 197 12.79 -25.83 6.33
CA GLU A 197 11.52 -26.04 5.63
C GLU A 197 11.03 -24.81 4.87
N ALA A 198 11.33 -23.60 5.35
CA ALA A 198 11.00 -22.36 4.67
C ALA A 198 12.00 -21.98 3.56
N GLU A 199 13.11 -22.73 3.42
CA GLU A 199 14.23 -22.44 2.53
C GLU A 199 14.69 -20.97 2.59
N MET A 200 14.70 -20.41 3.80
CA MET A 200 14.85 -18.96 4.02
C MET A 200 16.13 -18.64 4.81
N PRO A 201 16.86 -17.55 4.45
CA PRO A 201 17.95 -17.04 5.28
C PRO A 201 17.47 -16.61 6.68
N ALA A 202 18.26 -16.89 7.71
CA ALA A 202 17.91 -16.53 9.10
C ALA A 202 17.62 -15.03 9.30
N GLY A 203 18.32 -14.14 8.58
CA GLY A 203 18.09 -12.70 8.67
C GLY A 203 16.71 -12.27 8.13
N ASP A 204 16.30 -12.82 6.99
CA ASP A 204 14.97 -12.56 6.43
C ASP A 204 13.87 -13.13 7.33
N PHE A 205 14.07 -14.32 7.87
CA PHE A 205 13.15 -14.92 8.83
C PHE A 205 12.92 -14.03 10.06
N VAL A 206 14.00 -13.51 10.65
CA VAL A 206 13.92 -12.60 11.82
C VAL A 206 13.18 -11.31 11.44
N ARG A 207 13.46 -10.74 10.27
CA ARG A 207 12.80 -9.53 9.78
C ARG A 207 11.29 -9.75 9.63
N TRP A 208 10.87 -10.83 8.97
CA TRP A 208 9.46 -11.14 8.81
C TRP A 208 8.78 -11.40 10.15
N CYS A 209 9.40 -12.17 11.05
CA CYS A 209 8.88 -12.35 12.41
C CYS A 209 8.63 -11.02 13.13
N LYS A 210 9.55 -10.04 13.02
CA LYS A 210 9.37 -8.70 13.61
C LYS A 210 8.20 -7.94 12.99
N GLN A 211 8.02 -8.01 11.68
CA GLN A 211 6.89 -7.38 11.00
C GLN A 211 5.56 -8.03 11.40
N VAL A 212 5.52 -9.36 11.54
CA VAL A 212 4.35 -10.08 12.06
C VAL A 212 4.05 -9.67 13.50
N ILE A 213 5.06 -9.55 14.36
CA ILE A 213 4.91 -9.09 15.75
C ILE A 213 4.31 -7.69 15.80
N ASP A 214 4.78 -6.77 14.96
CA ASP A 214 4.26 -5.39 14.92
C ASP A 214 2.76 -5.38 14.57
N VAL A 215 2.38 -6.04 13.47
CA VAL A 215 0.98 -6.11 13.04
C VAL A 215 0.11 -6.85 14.04
N LEU A 216 0.60 -7.91 14.70
CA LEU A 216 -0.12 -8.56 15.81
C LEU A 216 -0.35 -7.60 16.98
N GLY A 217 0.61 -6.72 17.29
CA GLY A 217 0.46 -5.67 18.29
C GLY A 217 -0.64 -4.68 17.93
N GLN A 218 -0.67 -4.23 16.67
CA GLN A 218 -1.72 -3.34 16.15
C GLN A 218 -3.10 -4.03 16.18
N ILE A 219 -3.19 -5.29 15.73
CA ILE A 219 -4.41 -6.11 15.77
C ILE A 219 -4.91 -6.27 17.21
N ALA A 220 -4.02 -6.50 18.18
CA ALA A 220 -4.39 -6.62 19.59
C ALA A 220 -4.98 -5.32 20.17
N ALA A 221 -4.56 -4.17 19.65
CA ALA A 221 -5.07 -2.85 20.04
C ALA A 221 -6.36 -2.45 19.28
N ALA A 222 -6.55 -2.96 18.06
CA ALA A 222 -7.70 -2.69 17.21
C ALA A 222 -8.89 -3.63 17.47
N ALA A 223 -8.62 -4.87 17.89
CA ALA A 223 -9.64 -5.88 18.12
C ALA A 223 -10.73 -5.42 19.13
N PRO A 224 -12.00 -5.85 18.95
CA PRO A 224 -13.09 -5.52 19.86
C PRO A 224 -12.74 -5.85 21.32
N ALA A 225 -13.10 -4.96 22.24
CA ALA A 225 -12.87 -5.21 23.66
C ALA A 225 -13.66 -6.44 24.13
N ALA A 226 -13.02 -7.29 24.93
CA ALA A 226 -13.70 -8.42 25.54
C ALA A 226 -14.73 -7.89 26.56
N SER A 227 -16.02 -8.01 26.24
CA SER A 227 -17.12 -7.70 27.16
C SER A 227 -17.69 -9.01 27.69
N GLY A 228 -17.14 -9.50 28.81
CA GLY A 228 -17.53 -10.77 29.43
C GLY A 228 -16.95 -12.01 28.76
N ASP A 229 -17.50 -13.19 29.09
CA ASP A 229 -17.06 -14.52 28.60
C ASP A 229 -17.31 -14.75 27.10
N SER A 230 -18.07 -13.86 26.44
CA SER A 230 -18.38 -13.90 25.01
C SER A 230 -17.59 -12.88 24.18
N GLY A 231 -16.57 -12.26 24.78
CA GLY A 231 -15.72 -11.27 24.12
C GLY A 231 -14.80 -11.87 23.04
N SER A 232 -14.38 -11.02 22.10
CA SER A 232 -13.41 -11.38 21.05
C SER A 232 -12.17 -12.05 21.63
N THR A 233 -11.78 -13.19 21.05
CA THR A 233 -10.59 -13.94 21.43
C THR A 233 -9.30 -13.37 20.81
N VAL A 234 -9.46 -12.57 19.76
CA VAL A 234 -8.37 -12.08 18.91
C VAL A 234 -7.35 -11.28 19.70
N ALA A 235 -7.77 -10.31 20.51
CA ALA A 235 -6.85 -9.45 21.25
C ALA A 235 -5.92 -10.23 22.19
N ARG A 236 -6.47 -11.26 22.86
CA ARG A 236 -5.70 -12.12 23.77
C ARG A 236 -4.76 -13.03 22.99
N ASN A 237 -5.25 -13.65 21.92
CA ASN A 237 -4.45 -14.60 21.15
C ASN A 237 -3.36 -13.89 20.33
N ALA A 238 -3.59 -12.66 19.89
CA ALA A 238 -2.58 -11.82 19.25
C ALA A 238 -1.42 -11.50 20.21
N ARG A 239 -1.70 -11.11 21.45
CA ARG A 239 -0.64 -10.89 22.47
C ARG A 239 0.17 -12.16 22.74
N LYS A 240 -0.51 -13.30 22.89
CA LYS A 240 0.17 -14.60 23.06
C LYS A 240 1.01 -14.98 21.83
N ALA A 241 0.56 -14.62 20.63
CA ALA A 241 1.28 -14.86 19.39
C ALA A 241 2.55 -14.00 19.32
N VAL A 242 2.47 -12.73 19.75
CA VAL A 242 3.66 -11.87 19.94
C VAL A 242 4.67 -12.54 20.85
N ASP A 243 4.24 -13.00 22.04
CA ASP A 243 5.13 -13.67 22.99
C ASP A 243 5.76 -14.94 22.41
N ALA A 244 4.98 -15.73 21.64
CA ALA A 244 5.45 -16.97 21.03
C ALA A 244 6.45 -16.74 19.88
N LEU A 245 6.30 -15.66 19.11
CA LEU A 245 7.22 -15.28 18.04
C LEU A 245 8.49 -14.61 18.59
N LEU A 246 8.38 -13.85 19.68
CA LEU A 246 9.46 -13.11 20.32
C LEU A 246 10.30 -14.01 21.24
N ARG A 247 10.96 -15.02 20.65
CA ARG A 247 11.86 -15.93 21.35
C ARG A 247 13.17 -16.15 20.58
N GLY A 248 14.16 -16.75 21.24
CA GLY A 248 15.44 -17.10 20.64
C GLY A 248 16.09 -15.92 19.90
N VAL A 249 16.60 -16.16 18.69
CA VAL A 249 17.29 -15.15 17.86
C VAL A 249 16.43 -13.91 17.57
N VAL A 250 15.10 -14.06 17.49
CA VAL A 250 14.18 -12.93 17.27
C VAL A 250 14.25 -11.96 18.46
N ALA A 251 14.26 -12.49 19.68
CA ALA A 251 14.34 -11.70 20.93
C ALA A 251 15.74 -11.11 21.19
N TYR A 252 16.82 -11.78 20.79
CA TYR A 252 18.17 -11.22 20.96
C TYR A 252 18.45 -10.05 20.00
N SER A 253 17.87 -10.09 18.80
CA SER A 253 18.07 -9.07 17.77
C SER A 253 17.33 -7.74 18.02
N SER A 254 16.58 -7.60 19.12
CA SER A 254 15.96 -6.33 19.54
C SER A 254 16.83 -5.52 20.52
N VAL A 255 17.97 -6.07 20.94
CA VAL A 255 18.98 -5.39 21.74
C VAL A 255 20.17 -5.06 20.83
N GLY A 256 20.03 -4.02 20.01
CA GLY A 256 21.04 -3.58 19.05
C GLY A 256 20.72 -2.21 18.50
#